data_AF-A0A4Y2L2A5-F1
#
_entry.id   AF-A0A4Y2L2A5-F1
#
_cell.length_a   1.000
_cell.length_b   1.000
_cell.length_c   1.000
_cell.angle_alpha   90.00
_cell.angle_beta   90.00
_cell.angle_gamma   90.00
#
_symmetry.space_group_name_H-M   'P 1'
#
loop_
_entity.id
_entity.type
_entity.pdbx_description
1 polymer ?
#
loop_
_entity_poly.entity_id
_entity_poly.type
_entity_poly.pdbx_seq_one_letter_code
_entity_poly.pdbx_strand_id
1 'polypeptide(L)'
;MLSMYVDVEQRNWDTILPFVTFAYNSAKQDTTGFSPFLLVHGRDIETPLDVILPHDTENHADNYVQQLITRAEEARQLAKLHILDAQAVDKRRYDERHRPVHYNVGDLA
;
A
#
# COMPACT_ATOMS: atom_id res chain seq x y z
N MET A 1 -3.49 -13.02 -0.50
CA MET A 1 -2.92 -12.68 -1.82
C MET A 1 -1.94 -13.74 -2.28
N LEU A 2 -0.83 -14.01 -1.56
CA LEU A 2 0.15 -15.03 -1.97
C LEU A 2 -0.44 -16.43 -2.17
N SER A 3 -1.27 -16.91 -1.23
CA SER A 3 -1.91 -18.23 -1.30
C SER A 3 -2.80 -18.48 -2.53
N MET A 4 -3.18 -17.42 -3.25
CA MET A 4 -3.98 -17.53 -4.49
C MET A 4 -3.13 -17.83 -5.73
N TYR A 5 -1.81 -17.63 -5.66
CA TYR A 5 -0.90 -17.72 -6.80
C TYR A 5 0.14 -18.83 -6.66
N VAL A 6 0.25 -19.44 -5.48
CA VAL A 6 1.09 -20.62 -5.25
C VAL A 6 0.40 -21.87 -5.78
N ASP A 7 1.20 -22.90 -6.06
CA ASP A 7 0.67 -24.20 -6.45
C ASP A 7 -0.13 -24.86 -5.32
N VAL A 8 -0.82 -25.96 -5.64
CA VAL A 8 -1.68 -26.69 -4.69
C VAL A 8 -0.87 -27.17 -3.47
N GLU A 9 0.40 -27.50 -3.67
CA GLU A 9 1.30 -27.98 -2.61
C GLU A 9 1.98 -26.82 -1.83
N GLN A 10 1.75 -25.58 -2.26
CA GLN A 10 2.38 -24.34 -1.79
C GLN A 10 3.92 -24.37 -1.78
N ARG A 11 4.54 -25.12 -2.69
CA ARG A 11 6.00 -25.33 -2.70
C ARG A 11 6.76 -24.28 -3.48
N ASN A 12 6.11 -23.59 -4.40
CA ASN A 12 6.71 -22.58 -5.27
C ASN A 12 6.59 -21.15 -4.72
N TRP A 13 6.23 -20.96 -3.46
CA TRP A 13 5.93 -19.64 -2.88
C TRP A 13 7.09 -18.64 -3.00
N ASP A 14 8.32 -19.12 -2.90
CA ASP A 14 9.55 -18.34 -3.02
C ASP A 14 9.73 -17.78 -4.44
N THR A 15 9.39 -18.55 -5.46
CA THR A 15 9.40 -18.10 -6.85
C THR A 15 8.29 -17.11 -7.17
N ILE A 16 7.14 -17.22 -6.49
CA ILE A 16 5.97 -16.35 -6.71
C ILE A 16 6.07 -15.04 -5.91
N LEU A 17 6.75 -15.06 -4.77
CA LEU A 17 6.84 -13.93 -3.84
C LEU A 17 7.30 -12.61 -4.51
N PRO A 18 8.32 -12.58 -5.38
CA PRO A 18 8.74 -11.33 -6.03
C PRO A 18 7.63 -10.69 -6.86
N PHE A 19 6.84 -11.49 -7.57
CA PHE A 19 5.74 -11.00 -8.41
C PHE A 19 4.59 -10.42 -7.59
N VAL A 20 4.21 -11.13 -6.52
CA VAL A 20 3.17 -10.69 -5.58
C VAL A 20 3.62 -9.42 -4.85
N THR A 21 4.90 -9.34 -4.47
CA THR A 21 5.47 -8.16 -3.83
C THR A 21 5.48 -6.97 -4.78
N PHE A 22 5.88 -7.17 -6.04
CA PHE A 22 5.82 -6.15 -7.07
C PHE A 22 4.39 -5.63 -7.26
N ALA A 23 3.42 -6.53 -7.46
CA ALA A 23 2.01 -6.17 -7.64
C ALA A 23 1.45 -5.40 -6.43
N TYR A 24 1.80 -5.81 -5.21
CA TYR A 24 1.38 -5.12 -3.99
C TYR A 24 1.98 -3.71 -3.88
N ASN A 25 3.25 -3.56 -4.26
CA ASN A 25 3.95 -2.27 -4.19
C ASN A 25 3.56 -1.30 -5.32
N SER A 26 3.14 -1.82 -6.48
CA SER A 26 2.70 -1.02 -7.63
C SER A 26 1.22 -0.65 -7.57
N ALA A 27 0.38 -1.49 -6.99
CA ALA A 27 -1.05 -1.25 -6.93
C ALA A 27 -1.40 -0.11 -5.95
N LYS A 28 -2.36 0.72 -6.35
CA LYS A 28 -2.97 1.73 -5.47
C LYS A 28 -3.76 1.02 -4.37
N GLN A 29 -3.51 1.38 -3.11
CA GLN A 29 -4.28 0.86 -1.99
C GLN A 29 -5.51 1.72 -1.72
N ASP A 30 -6.63 1.07 -1.42
CA ASP A 30 -7.91 1.76 -1.16
C ASP A 30 -7.82 2.71 0.04
N THR A 31 -7.19 2.28 1.13
CA THR A 31 -7.07 3.07 2.36
C THR A 31 -6.23 4.32 2.18
N THR A 32 -5.07 4.22 1.51
CA THR A 32 -4.15 5.36 1.36
C THR A 32 -4.48 6.20 0.14
N GLY A 33 -5.09 5.61 -0.89
CA GLY A 33 -5.29 6.22 -2.19
C GLY A 33 -4.02 6.26 -3.06
N PHE A 34 -2.93 5.64 -2.63
CA PHE A 34 -1.62 5.66 -3.30
C PHE A 34 -0.99 4.27 -3.33
N SER A 35 -0.03 4.05 -4.25
CA SER A 35 0.79 2.84 -4.22
C SER A 35 1.87 2.94 -3.14
N PRO A 36 2.25 1.84 -2.49
CA PRO A 36 3.38 1.85 -1.53
C PRO A 36 4.67 2.37 -2.16
N PHE A 37 4.95 2.03 -3.41
CA PHE A 37 6.15 2.50 -4.11
C PHE A 37 6.17 4.03 -4.26
N LEU A 38 5.05 4.65 -4.65
CA LEU A 38 4.95 6.11 -4.74
C LEU A 38 5.19 6.77 -3.39
N LEU A 39 4.64 6.21 -2.32
CA LEU A 39 4.84 6.73 -0.96
C LEU A 39 6.28 6.63 -0.48
N VAL A 40 7.08 5.69 -0.99
CA VAL A 40 8.50 5.55 -0.61
C VAL A 40 9.38 6.40 -1.52
N HIS A 41 9.17 6.34 -2.84
CA HIS A 41 10.11 6.87 -3.83
C HIS A 41 9.68 8.20 -4.48
N GLY A 42 8.45 8.67 -4.24
CA GLY A 42 7.96 9.95 -4.80
C GLY A 42 7.60 9.91 -6.28
N ARG A 43 7.75 8.76 -6.93
CA ARG A 43 7.35 8.50 -8.32
C ARG A 43 6.62 7.18 -8.45
N ASP A 44 5.89 7.04 -9.54
CA ASP A 44 5.26 5.78 -9.91
C ASP A 44 6.32 4.75 -10.38
N ILE A 45 5.97 3.47 -10.29
CA ILE A 45 6.80 2.39 -10.84
C ILE A 45 6.87 2.54 -12.34
N GLU A 46 8.07 2.37 -12.88
CA GLU A 46 8.30 2.25 -14.32
C GLU A 46 8.40 0.77 -14.67
N THR A 47 7.47 0.31 -15.49
CA THR A 47 7.39 -1.07 -15.96
C THR A 47 8.05 -1.22 -17.33
N PRO A 48 8.43 -2.45 -17.74
CA PRO A 48 8.93 -2.67 -19.10
C PRO A 48 7.97 -2.19 -20.19
N LEU A 49 6.66 -2.21 -19.93
CA LEU A 49 5.67 -1.71 -20.87
C LEU A 49 5.76 -0.18 -21.03
N ASP A 50 6.03 0.55 -19.95
CA ASP A 50 6.19 2.01 -19.99
C ASP A 50 7.42 2.44 -20.80
N VAL A 51 8.46 1.59 -20.83
CA VAL A 51 9.66 1.82 -21.65
C VAL A 51 9.41 1.50 -23.13
N ILE A 52 8.68 0.42 -23.41
CA ILE A 52 8.35 -0.01 -24.78
C ILE A 52 7.33 0.93 -25.44
N LEU A 53 6.37 1.40 -24.65
CA LEU A 53 5.35 2.35 -25.05
C LEU A 53 5.51 3.62 -24.21
N PRO A 54 6.51 4.46 -24.52
CA PRO A 54 6.75 5.68 -23.78
C PRO A 54 5.52 6.58 -23.88
N HIS A 55 4.99 6.93 -22.71
CA HIS A 55 4.07 8.04 -22.60
C HIS A 55 4.93 9.28 -22.29
N ASP A 56 4.97 10.24 -23.20
CA ASP A 56 5.68 11.51 -22.96
C ASP A 56 4.98 12.26 -21.83
N THR A 57 5.45 12.05 -20.60
CA THR A 57 5.24 12.97 -19.51
C THR A 57 6.50 13.81 -19.39
N GLU A 58 6.57 14.87 -20.20
CA GLU A 58 7.61 15.91 -20.10
C GLU A 58 7.86 16.26 -18.64
N ASN A 59 9.07 16.00 -18.12
CA ASN A 59 9.60 16.64 -16.90
C ASN A 59 11.12 16.43 -16.82
N HIS A 60 11.84 16.93 -17.82
CA HIS A 60 13.27 17.21 -17.66
C HIS A 60 13.42 18.62 -17.09
N ALA A 61 13.09 18.76 -15.80
CA ALA A 61 13.32 19.98 -15.06
C ALA A 61 14.64 19.86 -14.28
N ASP A 62 15.41 20.95 -14.22
CA ASP A 62 16.65 21.08 -13.44
C ASP A 62 16.50 20.80 -11.94
N ASN A 63 15.26 20.56 -11.45
CA ASN A 63 14.88 20.31 -10.06
C ASN A 63 14.13 18.98 -9.85
N TYR A 64 14.34 17.96 -10.68
CA TYR A 64 13.66 16.66 -10.60
C TYR A 64 13.69 16.02 -9.19
N VAL A 65 14.84 16.06 -8.51
CA VAL A 65 14.99 15.49 -7.16
C VAL A 65 14.12 16.21 -6.13
N GLN A 66 14.04 17.55 -6.20
CA GLN A 66 13.22 18.33 -5.29
C GLN A 66 11.73 18.03 -5.52
N GLN A 67 11.30 17.93 -6.78
CA GLN A 67 9.93 17.56 -7.12
C GLN A 67 9.55 16.17 -6.60
N LEU A 68 10.46 15.18 -6.69
CA LEU A 68 10.23 13.85 -6.12
C LEU A 68 10.01 13.89 -4.61
N ILE A 69 10.85 14.63 -3.89
CA ILE A 69 10.75 14.76 -2.43
C ILE A 69 9.42 15.42 -2.07
N THR A 70 9.09 16.55 -2.69
CA THR A 70 7.84 17.28 -2.46
C THR A 70 6.62 16.39 -2.74
N ARG A 71 6.59 15.72 -3.89
CA ARG A 71 5.50 14.81 -4.26
C ARG A 71 5.34 13.66 -3.27
N ALA A 72 6.46 13.08 -2.80
CA ALA A 72 6.43 12.03 -1.80
C ALA A 72 5.85 12.52 -0.46
N GLU A 73 6.26 13.71 -0.02
CA GLU A 73 5.77 14.31 1.23
C GLU A 73 4.28 14.63 1.17
N GLU A 74 3.83 15.27 0.10
CA GLU A 74 2.40 15.56 -0.14
C GLU A 74 1.56 14.29 -0.14
N ALA A 75 2.01 13.25 -0.87
CA ALA A 75 1.31 11.96 -0.92
C ALA A 75 1.24 11.30 0.46
N ARG A 76 2.31 11.37 1.26
CA ARG A 76 2.32 10.83 2.64
C ARG A 76 1.38 11.59 3.56
N GLN A 77 1.33 12.92 3.45
CA GLN A 77 0.41 13.74 4.25
C GLN A 77 -1.04 13.39 3.94
N LEU A 78 -1.39 13.27 2.66
CA LEU A 78 -2.74 12.89 2.26
C LEU A 78 -3.08 11.45 2.66
N ALA A 79 -2.14 10.51 2.47
CA ALA A 79 -2.31 9.12 2.91
C ALA A 79 -2.59 9.03 4.42
N LYS A 80 -1.91 9.85 5.23
CA LYS A 80 -2.15 9.90 6.68
C LYS A 80 -3.57 10.34 7.01
N LEU A 81 -4.10 11.35 6.32
CA LEU A 81 -5.49 11.79 6.49
C LEU A 81 -6.46 10.66 6.14
N HIS A 82 -6.30 10.02 4.98
CA HIS A 82 -7.17 8.92 4.57
C HIS A 82 -7.12 7.73 5.54
N ILE A 83 -5.94 7.40 6.08
CA ILE A 83 -5.79 6.35 7.09
C ILE A 83 -6.58 6.69 8.35
N LEU A 84 -6.53 7.93 8.84
CA LEU A 84 -7.27 8.35 10.03
C LEU A 84 -8.79 8.25 9.80
N ASP A 85 -9.26 8.68 8.63
CA ASP A 85 -10.68 8.58 8.27
C ASP A 85 -11.14 7.12 8.18
N ALA A 86 -10.36 6.26 7.52
CA ALA A 86 -10.65 4.83 7.43
C ALA A 86 -10.66 4.16 8.80
N GLN A 87 -9.68 4.48 9.66
CA GLN A 87 -9.63 3.98 11.04
C GLN A 87 -10.84 4.41 11.86
N ALA A 88 -11.34 5.63 11.69
CA ALA A 88 -12.54 6.10 12.38
C ALA A 88 -13.78 5.32 11.93
N VAL A 89 -13.92 5.04 10.63
CA VAL A 89 -15.01 4.21 10.09
C VAL A 89 -14.92 2.77 10.60
N ASP A 90 -13.74 2.18 10.56
CA ASP A 90 -13.51 0.79 11.01
C ASP A 90 -13.75 0.64 12.50
N LYS A 91 -13.32 1.62 13.31
CA LYS A 91 -13.64 1.67 14.75
C LYS A 91 -15.14 1.69 14.97
N ARG A 92 -15.89 2.55 14.29
CA ARG A 92 -17.36 2.60 14.42
C ARG A 92 -17.99 1.25 14.08
N ARG A 93 -17.59 0.62 12.97
CA ARG A 93 -18.09 -0.70 12.55
C ARG A 93 -17.78 -1.81 13.55
N TYR A 94 -16.59 -1.78 14.15
CA TYR A 94 -16.22 -2.71 15.19
C TYR A 94 -17.05 -2.49 16.46
N ASP A 95 -17.13 -1.25 16.94
CA ASP A 95 -17.85 -0.86 18.15
C ASP A 95 -19.35 -1.24 18.06
N GLU A 96 -19.97 -1.14 16.88
CA GLU A 96 -21.36 -1.57 16.64
C GLU A 96 -21.60 -3.07 16.90
N ARG A 97 -20.60 -3.92 16.65
CA ARG A 97 -20.70 -5.38 16.81
C ARG A 97 -20.04 -5.89 18.09
N HIS A 98 -19.24 -5.04 18.74
CA HIS A 98 -18.47 -5.42 19.90
C HIS A 98 -19.38 -5.61 21.11
N ARG A 99 -19.24 -6.75 21.78
CA ARG A 99 -19.83 -6.98 23.09
C ARG A 99 -18.76 -6.66 24.13
N PRO A 100 -19.00 -5.74 25.08
CA PRO A 100 -18.01 -5.41 26.09
C PRO A 100 -17.72 -6.64 26.93
N VAL A 101 -16.47 -7.09 26.92
CA VAL A 101 -16.00 -8.18 27.79
C VAL A 101 -15.22 -7.56 28.95
N HIS A 102 -15.62 -7.89 30.17
CA HIS A 102 -14.89 -7.52 31.38
C HIS A 102 -14.10 -8.74 31.84
N TYR A 103 -12.81 -8.56 32.06
CA TYR A 103 -11.91 -9.60 32.57
C TYR A 103 -11.50 -9.26 34.00
N ASN A 104 -11.57 -10.25 34.88
CA ASN A 104 -11.01 -10.22 36.22
C ASN A 104 -9.61 -10.84 36.22
N VAL A 105 -8.85 -10.54 37.27
CA VAL A 105 -7.54 -11.15 37.50
C VAL A 105 -7.73 -12.68 37.64
N GLY A 106 -7.19 -13.45 36.69
CA GLY A 106 -7.30 -14.91 36.66
C GLY A 106 -8.14 -15.50 35.51
N ASP A 107 -8.83 -14.67 34.71
CA ASP A 107 -9.72 -15.16 33.64
C ASP A 107 -9.00 -15.71 32.38
N LEU A 108 -7.68 -15.58 32.32
CA LEU A 108 -6.82 -16.04 31.23
C LEU A 108 -5.77 -17.05 31.73
N ALA A 109 -6.15 -17.91 32.67
CA ALA A 109 -5.33 -19.03 33.16
C ALA A 109 -5.71 -20.35 32.47
#